data_AF-A0AAI8HQ50-F1
#
_entry.id   AF-A0AAI8HQ50-F1
#
_cell.length_a   1.000
_cell.length_b   1.000
_cell.length_c   1.000
_cell.angle_alpha   90.00
_cell.angle_beta   90.00
_cell.angle_gamma   90.00
#
_symmetry.space_group_name_H-M   'P 1'
#
loop_
_entity.id
_entity.type
_entity.pdbx_description
1 polymer ?
#
loop_
_entity_poly.entity_id
_entity_poly.type
_entity_poly.pdbx_seq_one_letter_code
_entity_poly.pdbx_strand_id
1 'polypeptide(L)'
;MGYTSKNYSTNNGDKLVIGGELEIKEGAKVTGLSGSAPAPKTITSEMIGDGEVKNINIGDGSVQNRNIGTGSVQNANIGAKAVTLAKLGDDVTAKLSDLENRIKALEGGGA
;
A
#
# COMPACT_ATOMS: atom_id res chain seq x y z
N MET A 1 -49.84 -13.84 11.91
CA MET A 1 -49.80 -14.08 10.44
C MET A 1 -48.65 -15.03 10.14
N GLY A 2 -48.93 -16.16 9.48
CA GLY A 2 -47.88 -17.07 9.03
C GLY A 2 -47.19 -16.52 7.78
N TYR A 3 -45.86 -16.50 7.77
CA TYR A 3 -45.11 -16.18 6.55
C TYR A 3 -45.32 -17.34 5.55
N THR A 4 -45.74 -17.01 4.34
CA THR A 4 -45.91 -18.00 3.26
C THR A 4 -44.53 -18.36 2.70
N SER A 5 -44.25 -19.65 2.53
CA SER A 5 -43.03 -20.14 1.86
C SER A 5 -43.01 -19.88 0.35
N LYS A 6 -44.08 -19.27 -0.20
CA LYS A 6 -44.21 -18.93 -1.62
C LYS A 6 -43.88 -17.46 -1.84
N ASN A 7 -43.29 -17.15 -2.99
CA ASN A 7 -43.03 -15.78 -3.43
C ASN A 7 -44.35 -15.11 -3.85
N TYR A 8 -44.54 -13.85 -3.48
CA TYR A 8 -45.74 -13.09 -3.84
C TYR A 8 -45.45 -11.60 -3.99
N SER A 9 -46.20 -10.94 -4.87
CA SER A 9 -46.10 -9.48 -5.06
C SER A 9 -46.93 -8.73 -4.02
N THR A 10 -46.46 -7.56 -3.62
CA THR A 10 -47.16 -6.59 -2.77
C THR A 10 -47.10 -5.19 -3.40
N ASN A 11 -47.80 -4.22 -2.82
CA ASN A 11 -47.92 -2.86 -3.35
C ASN A 11 -48.28 -2.83 -4.84
N ASN A 12 -49.39 -3.48 -5.21
CA ASN A 12 -49.89 -3.57 -6.59
C ASN A 12 -48.87 -4.09 -7.63
N GLY A 13 -47.85 -4.82 -7.21
CA GLY A 13 -46.82 -5.38 -8.11
C GLY A 13 -45.46 -4.72 -7.99
N ASP A 14 -45.35 -3.57 -7.31
CA ASP A 14 -44.10 -2.81 -7.22
C ASP A 14 -43.04 -3.46 -6.33
N LYS A 15 -43.44 -4.37 -5.44
CA LYS A 15 -42.53 -5.09 -4.54
C LYS A 15 -42.76 -6.59 -4.63
N LEU A 16 -41.67 -7.36 -4.64
CA LEU A 16 -41.70 -8.81 -4.54
C LEU A 16 -41.25 -9.23 -3.13
N VAL A 17 -42.06 -10.06 -2.47
CA VAL A 17 -41.70 -10.72 -1.21
C VAL A 17 -41.24 -12.15 -1.52
N ILE A 18 -40.04 -12.50 -1.06
CA ILE A 18 -39.46 -13.85 -1.21
C ILE A 18 -39.76 -14.64 0.07
N GLY A 19 -40.36 -15.82 -0.07
CA GLY A 19 -40.74 -16.69 1.04
C GLY A 19 -39.59 -17.56 1.59
N GLY A 20 -38.34 -17.21 1.29
CA GLY A 20 -37.13 -18.00 1.59
C GLY A 20 -35.85 -17.19 1.38
N GLU A 21 -34.71 -17.88 1.27
CA GLU A 21 -33.41 -17.25 1.03
C GLU A 21 -33.30 -16.70 -0.40
N LEU A 22 -32.84 -15.47 -0.52
CA LEU A 22 -32.49 -14.88 -1.81
C LEU A 22 -31.00 -15.10 -2.07
N GLU A 23 -30.68 -16.01 -2.99
CA GLU A 23 -29.31 -16.18 -3.47
C GLU A 23 -29.05 -15.28 -4.69
N ILE A 24 -28.06 -14.41 -4.59
CA ILE A 24 -27.63 -13.54 -5.70
C ILE A 24 -26.32 -14.12 -6.27
N LYS A 25 -26.40 -14.68 -7.48
CA LYS A 25 -25.25 -15.26 -8.17
C LYS A 25 -24.31 -14.16 -8.70
N GLU A 26 -23.05 -14.54 -8.93
CA GLU A 26 -22.07 -13.67 -9.59
C GLU A 26 -22.61 -13.12 -10.92
N GLY A 27 -22.37 -11.82 -11.16
CA GLY A 27 -22.85 -11.11 -12.35
C GLY A 27 -24.29 -10.58 -12.28
N ALA A 28 -25.05 -10.89 -11.24
CA ALA A 28 -26.38 -10.28 -11.03
C ALA A 28 -26.27 -8.78 -10.76
N LYS A 29 -27.06 -7.97 -11.46
CA LYS A 29 -27.11 -6.51 -11.27
C LYS A 29 -28.10 -6.15 -10.17
N VAL A 30 -27.60 -5.63 -9.05
CA VAL A 30 -28.42 -5.10 -7.95
C VAL A 30 -28.27 -3.58 -7.91
N THR A 31 -29.38 -2.85 -8.00
CA THR A 31 -29.39 -1.39 -7.90
C THR A 31 -29.92 -0.94 -6.54
N GLY A 32 -29.42 0.15 -5.99
CA GLY A 32 -29.91 0.72 -4.72
C GLY A 32 -29.40 0.03 -3.45
N LEU A 33 -28.52 -0.98 -3.59
CA LEU A 33 -27.72 -1.49 -2.48
C LEU A 33 -26.52 -0.56 -2.26
N SER A 34 -26.54 0.21 -1.18
CA SER A 34 -25.40 0.99 -0.71
C SER A 34 -24.35 0.07 -0.09
N GLY A 35 -23.64 -0.70 -0.91
CA GLY A 35 -22.61 -1.60 -0.40
C GLY A 35 -22.27 -2.73 -1.34
N SER A 36 -21.24 -2.54 -2.15
CA SER A 36 -20.45 -3.66 -2.68
C SER A 36 -19.03 -3.17 -2.95
N ALA A 37 -18.88 -1.98 -3.52
CA ALA A 37 -17.62 -1.24 -3.48
C ALA A 37 -17.55 -0.42 -2.18
N PRO A 38 -16.40 -0.39 -1.49
CA PRO A 38 -16.14 0.60 -0.45
C PRO A 38 -16.32 2.00 -1.04
N ALA A 39 -16.93 2.91 -0.26
CA ALA A 39 -17.06 4.28 -0.71
C ALA A 39 -15.65 4.92 -0.86
N PRO A 40 -15.52 5.99 -1.66
CA PRO A 40 -14.23 6.67 -1.79
C PRO A 40 -13.64 7.03 -0.43
N LYS A 41 -12.36 6.74 -0.23
CA LYS A 41 -11.61 6.99 1.02
C LYS A 41 -12.07 6.20 2.25
N THR A 42 -12.82 5.11 2.08
CA THR A 42 -13.23 4.24 3.20
C THR A 42 -12.45 2.93 3.28
N ILE A 43 -11.41 2.75 2.46
CA ILE A 43 -10.53 1.57 2.56
C ILE A 43 -9.71 1.69 3.84
N THR A 44 -9.91 0.76 4.77
CA THR A 44 -9.11 0.62 5.97
C THR A 44 -8.10 -0.53 5.82
N SER A 45 -7.15 -0.64 6.76
CA SER A 45 -6.17 -1.73 6.79
C SER A 45 -6.82 -3.11 6.81
N GLU A 46 -7.92 -3.27 7.54
CA GLU A 46 -8.62 -4.54 7.72
C GLU A 46 -9.31 -5.02 6.44
N MET A 47 -9.53 -4.12 5.48
CA MET A 47 -10.10 -4.45 4.17
C MET A 47 -9.03 -4.96 3.19
N ILE A 48 -7.75 -4.88 3.55
CA ILE A 48 -6.61 -5.30 2.73
C ILE A 48 -6.05 -6.58 3.36
N GLY A 49 -6.17 -7.71 2.66
CA GLY A 49 -5.59 -8.98 3.11
C GLY A 49 -4.07 -8.93 3.18
N ASP A 50 -3.48 -9.83 3.97
CA ASP A 50 -2.03 -9.94 4.12
C ASP A 50 -1.36 -10.25 2.76
N GLY A 51 -0.41 -9.41 2.36
CA GLY A 51 0.32 -9.57 1.10
C GLY A 51 -0.45 -9.17 -0.16
N GLU A 52 -1.67 -8.63 -0.04
CA GLU A 52 -2.48 -8.24 -1.19
C GLU A 52 -1.95 -7.00 -1.92
N VAL A 53 -1.22 -6.13 -1.22
CA VAL A 53 -0.52 -5.00 -1.86
C VAL A 53 0.76 -5.50 -2.51
N LYS A 54 0.68 -5.72 -3.84
CA LYS A 54 1.82 -6.14 -4.67
C LYS A 54 2.50 -4.91 -5.28
N ASN A 55 3.70 -5.09 -5.83
CA ASN A 55 4.43 -4.00 -6.47
C ASN A 55 3.63 -3.28 -7.57
N ILE A 56 2.81 -4.02 -8.34
CA ILE A 56 1.97 -3.42 -9.40
C ILE A 56 0.90 -2.46 -8.85
N ASN A 57 0.56 -2.56 -7.55
CA ASN A 57 -0.38 -1.66 -6.90
C ASN A 57 0.27 -0.36 -6.42
N ILE A 58 1.60 -0.26 -6.43
CA ILE A 58 2.38 0.89 -5.96
C ILE A 58 2.94 1.62 -7.17
N GLY A 59 2.35 2.75 -7.53
CA GLY A 59 2.84 3.59 -8.63
C GLY A 59 4.12 4.34 -8.27
N ASP A 60 4.84 4.82 -9.29
CA ASP A 60 6.06 5.61 -9.12
C ASP A 60 5.83 6.84 -8.22
N GLY A 61 6.71 7.01 -7.23
CA GLY A 61 6.60 8.10 -6.26
C GLY A 61 5.45 7.96 -5.26
N SER A 62 4.72 6.84 -5.22
CA SER A 62 3.64 6.66 -4.22
C SER A 62 4.18 6.53 -2.79
N VAL A 63 5.39 5.97 -2.64
CA VAL A 63 6.07 5.86 -1.34
C VAL A 63 6.99 7.06 -1.15
N GLN A 64 6.73 7.83 -0.10
CA GLN A 64 7.47 9.03 0.28
C GLN A 64 8.15 8.81 1.64
N ASN A 65 9.08 9.69 2.02
CA ASN A 65 9.77 9.59 3.32
C ASN A 65 8.80 9.51 4.50
N ARG A 66 7.67 10.23 4.45
CA ARG A 66 6.62 10.18 5.49
C ARG A 66 5.97 8.81 5.67
N ASN A 67 6.07 7.93 4.67
CA ASN A 67 5.54 6.57 4.72
C ASN A 67 6.55 5.59 5.35
N ILE A 68 7.82 5.97 5.46
CA ILE A 68 8.91 5.14 5.94
C ILE A 68 9.21 5.53 7.39
N GLY A 69 8.84 4.67 8.34
CA GLY A 69 9.12 4.90 9.75
C GLY A 69 10.62 4.76 10.08
N THR A 70 11.04 5.35 11.20
CA THR A 70 12.39 5.20 11.74
C THR A 70 12.77 3.71 11.88
N GLY A 71 13.93 3.32 11.34
CA GLY A 71 14.41 1.94 11.40
C GLY A 71 13.73 0.95 10.44
N SER A 72 12.78 1.40 9.61
CA SER A 72 12.08 0.52 8.66
C SER A 72 12.99 0.03 7.53
N VAL A 73 13.99 0.83 7.14
CA VAL A 73 15.01 0.43 6.17
C VAL A 73 16.21 -0.12 6.92
N GLN A 74 16.48 -1.40 6.72
CA GLN A 74 17.59 -2.13 7.33
C GLN A 74 18.63 -2.49 6.25
N ASN A 75 19.81 -2.95 6.68
CA ASN A 75 20.88 -3.34 5.76
C ASN A 75 20.42 -4.39 4.73
N ALA A 76 19.56 -5.33 5.12
CA ALA A 76 19.02 -6.34 4.20
C ALA A 76 18.15 -5.76 3.07
N ASN A 77 17.57 -4.56 3.27
CA ASN A 77 16.79 -3.88 2.23
C ASN A 77 17.68 -3.14 1.23
N ILE A 78 18.93 -2.85 1.60
CA ILE A 78 19.86 -2.07 0.78
C ILE A 78 20.78 -3.05 0.04
N GLY A 79 20.48 -3.25 -1.24
CA GLY A 79 21.31 -4.09 -2.10
C GLY A 79 22.74 -3.59 -2.24
N ALA A 80 23.65 -4.47 -2.66
CA ALA A 80 25.03 -4.08 -2.96
C ALA A 80 25.07 -2.91 -3.95
N LYS A 81 25.91 -1.91 -3.66
CA LYS A 81 26.08 -0.68 -4.47
C LYS A 81 24.82 0.20 -4.57
N ALA A 82 23.76 -0.05 -3.80
CA ALA A 82 22.55 0.77 -3.83
C ALA A 82 22.80 2.20 -3.33
N VAL A 83 23.71 2.37 -2.35
CA VAL A 83 24.18 3.67 -1.89
C VAL A 83 25.51 3.98 -2.57
N THR A 84 25.51 5.00 -3.43
CA THR A 84 26.71 5.49 -4.14
C THR A 84 27.21 6.76 -3.46
N LEU A 85 28.42 7.21 -3.81
CA LEU A 85 29.01 8.44 -3.25
C LEU A 85 28.08 9.66 -3.38
N ALA A 86 27.35 9.77 -4.50
CA ALA A 86 26.40 10.84 -4.75
C ALA A 86 25.16 10.83 -3.82
N LYS A 87 24.93 9.74 -3.08
CA LYS A 87 23.84 9.60 -2.11
C LYS A 87 24.29 9.83 -0.67
N LEU A 88 25.59 10.00 -0.44
CA LEU A 88 26.13 10.29 0.90
C LEU A 88 26.00 11.77 1.21
N GLY A 89 25.82 12.09 2.49
CA GLY A 89 25.76 13.46 2.96
C GLY A 89 27.12 14.18 2.87
N ASP A 90 27.06 15.50 2.79
CA ASP A 90 28.24 16.37 2.70
C ASP A 90 29.19 16.21 3.90
N ASP A 91 28.66 15.85 5.06
CA ASP A 91 29.44 15.56 6.27
C ASP A 91 30.35 14.33 6.10
N VAL A 92 29.84 13.28 5.44
CA VAL A 92 30.61 12.07 5.15
C VAL A 92 31.65 12.34 4.07
N THR A 93 31.28 13.05 2.99
CA THR A 93 32.21 13.36 1.90
C THR A 93 33.31 14.31 2.34
N ALA A 94 33.01 15.29 3.21
CA ALA A 94 34.02 16.17 3.81
C ALA A 94 35.03 15.40 4.67
N LYS A 95 34.57 14.43 5.47
CA LYS A 95 35.46 13.55 6.25
C LYS A 95 36.37 12.72 5.33
N LEU A 96 35.87 12.23 4.20
CA LEU A 96 36.68 11.50 3.24
C LEU A 96 37.77 12.39 2.62
N SER A 97 37.42 13.61 2.22
CA SER A 97 38.39 14.59 1.69
C SER A 97 39.48 14.97 2.71
N ASP A 98 39.10 15.16 3.98
CA ASP A 98 40.07 15.38 5.06
C ASP A 98 41.07 14.22 5.17
N LEU A 99 40.56 12.98 5.15
CA LEU A 99 41.40 11.78 5.20
C LEU A 99 42.34 11.70 3.98
N GLU A 100 41.84 11.99 2.78
CA GLU A 100 42.67 12.02 1.56
C GLU A 100 43.81 13.05 1.66
N ASN A 101 43.53 14.24 2.20
CA ASN A 101 44.54 15.28 2.38
C ASN A 101 45.59 14.89 3.42
N ARG A 102 45.16 14.27 4.53
CA ARG A 102 46.06 13.78 5.58
C ARG A 102 46.98 12.67 5.05
N ILE A 103 46.45 11.78 4.19
CA ILE A 103 47.26 10.75 3.54
C ILE A 103 48.32 11.39 2.62
N LYS A 104 47.92 12.34 1.76
CA LYS A 104 48.88 13.07 0.90
C LYS A 104 49.98 13.77 1.68
N ALA A 105 49.64 14.35 2.84
CA ALA A 105 50.63 15.00 3.70
C ALA A 105 51.64 14.02 4.30
N LEU A 106 51.21 12.80 4.65
CA LEU A 106 52.09 11.74 5.14
C LEU A 106 52.98 11.17 4.01
N GLU A 107 52.42 10.99 2.82
CA GLU A 107 53.15 10.53 1.64
C GLU A 107 54.17 11.59 1.16
N GLY A 108 53.81 12.88 1.24
CA GLY A 108 54.67 14.00 0.87
C GLY A 108 55.67 14.42 1.95
N GLY A 109 55.50 13.97 3.20
CA GLY A 109 56.39 14.24 4.33
C GLY A 109 57.63 13.34 4.40
N GLY A 110 57.81 12.44 3.43
CA GLY A 110 59.02 11.64 3.26
C GLY A 110 60.09 12.37 2.45
N ALA A 111 60.65 13.45 3.00
CA ALA A 111 61.90 14.05 2.55
C ALA A 111 62.65 14.65 3.76
#